data_AF-A0A937CDS5-F1
#
_entry.id   AF-A0A937CDS5-F1
#
_cell.length_a   1.000
_cell.length_b   1.000
_cell.length_c   1.000
_cell.angle_alpha   90.00
_cell.angle_beta   90.00
_cell.angle_gamma   90.00
#
_symmetry.space_group_name_H-M   'P 1'
#
loop_
_entity.id
_entity.type
_entity.pdbx_description
1 polymer ?
#
loop_
_entity_poly.entity_id
_entity_poly.type
_entity_poly.pdbx_seq_one_letter_code
_entity_poly.pdbx_strand_id
1 'polypeptide(L)'
;MKHVLLFSFLSMGILPVNSQLANDISSLTEPASLSIGSSVSTGTQPGIGNENEQMLAVTFRSQDVCRAELKDFVFDIQYNIVSATVYFSGTNFRGVETGYITSASLKPIRSLMARCAPGTMVVFDRVKVKGPDNELRTIQGTSYMLK
;
A
#
# COMPACT_ATOMS: atom_id res chain seq x y z
N MET A 1 11.52 -27.99 -68.65
CA MET A 1 10.27 -27.38 -68.18
C MET A 1 10.64 -26.16 -67.36
N LYS A 2 10.37 -24.96 -67.89
CA LYS A 2 10.65 -23.66 -67.27
C LYS A 2 9.30 -22.98 -67.06
N HIS A 3 8.93 -22.68 -65.81
CA HIS A 3 7.88 -21.72 -65.53
C HIS A 3 8.43 -20.65 -64.60
N VAL A 4 8.38 -19.42 -65.11
CA VAL A 4 8.84 -18.17 -64.52
C VAL A 4 7.60 -17.27 -64.42
N LEU A 5 7.40 -16.73 -63.21
CA LEU A 5 6.77 -15.47 -62.79
C LEU A 5 5.44 -15.01 -63.42
N LEU A 6 4.48 -14.65 -62.55
CA LEU A 6 4.05 -13.24 -62.42
C LEU A 6 3.31 -13.03 -61.08
N PHE A 7 3.90 -12.24 -60.17
CA PHE A 7 3.23 -11.70 -58.98
C PHE A 7 2.86 -10.24 -59.26
N SER A 8 1.57 -9.92 -59.24
CA SER A 8 1.08 -8.54 -59.23
C SER A 8 0.83 -8.12 -57.78
N PHE A 9 1.63 -7.16 -57.30
CA PHE A 9 1.41 -6.50 -56.00
C PHE A 9 0.46 -5.33 -56.19
N LEU A 10 -0.72 -5.42 -55.57
CA LEU A 10 -1.66 -4.31 -55.46
C LEU A 10 -1.32 -3.50 -54.21
N SER A 11 -0.99 -2.23 -54.43
CA SER A 11 -0.77 -1.18 -53.44
C SER A 11 -2.07 -0.86 -52.70
N MET A 12 -2.02 -0.78 -51.36
CA MET A 12 -3.00 -0.02 -50.59
C MET A 12 -2.28 0.69 -49.45
N GLY A 13 -2.27 2.02 -49.53
CA GLY A 13 -1.66 2.90 -48.54
C GLY A 13 -2.40 2.83 -47.21
N ILE A 14 -1.64 2.97 -46.13
CA ILE A 14 -2.15 3.06 -44.76
C ILE A 14 -1.76 4.44 -44.24
N LEU A 15 -2.77 5.26 -43.92
CA LEU A 15 -2.62 6.52 -43.20
C LEU A 15 -2.16 6.23 -41.77
N PRO A 16 -1.31 7.06 -41.14
CA PRO A 16 -1.09 6.96 -39.70
C PRO A 16 -2.35 7.39 -38.94
N VAL A 17 -2.95 6.45 -38.21
CA VAL A 17 -3.97 6.74 -37.20
C VAL A 17 -3.30 7.50 -36.05
N ASN A 18 -3.80 8.70 -35.81
CA ASN A 18 -3.42 9.58 -34.71
C ASN A 18 -3.76 8.90 -33.36
N SER A 19 -2.75 8.37 -32.66
CA SER A 19 -2.91 7.81 -31.32
C SER A 19 -2.77 8.90 -30.26
N GLN A 20 -3.73 9.82 -30.22
CA GLN A 20 -3.95 10.72 -29.08
C GLN A 20 -5.31 10.44 -28.46
N LEU A 21 -5.50 9.22 -27.93
CA LEU A 21 -6.66 8.91 -27.09
C LEU A 21 -6.45 7.67 -26.20
N ALA A 22 -5.27 7.55 -25.59
CA ALA A 22 -4.94 6.42 -24.71
C ALA A 22 -4.31 6.85 -23.37
N ASN A 23 -4.65 8.04 -22.86
CA ASN A 23 -4.13 8.53 -21.58
C ASN A 23 -5.19 8.72 -20.49
N ASP A 24 -6.44 8.26 -20.68
CA ASP A 24 -7.54 8.55 -19.74
C ASP A 24 -8.18 7.30 -19.11
N ILE A 25 -7.43 6.20 -18.95
CA ILE A 25 -7.91 5.03 -18.17
C ILE A 25 -6.76 4.43 -17.33
N SER A 26 -6.10 5.26 -16.53
CA SER A 26 -5.15 4.79 -15.50
C SER A 26 -5.40 5.43 -14.12
N SER A 27 -6.65 5.82 -13.84
CA SER A 27 -7.05 6.48 -12.59
C SER A 27 -7.99 5.66 -11.69
N LEU A 28 -8.01 4.31 -11.79
CA LEU A 28 -8.87 3.46 -10.96
C LEU A 28 -8.16 2.25 -10.34
N THR A 29 -6.89 2.40 -9.96
CA THR A 29 -6.26 1.43 -9.05
C THR A 29 -5.31 2.18 -8.13
N GLU A 30 -5.87 3.00 -7.26
CA GLU A 30 -5.11 3.45 -6.09
C GLU A 30 -5.12 2.32 -5.06
N PRO A 31 -3.96 1.75 -4.69
CA PRO A 31 -3.90 0.75 -3.64
C PRO A 31 -4.26 1.43 -2.32
N ALA A 32 -5.22 0.87 -1.58
CA ALA A 32 -5.49 1.35 -0.23
C ALA A 32 -4.20 1.36 0.60
N SER A 33 -4.04 2.35 1.47
CA SER A 33 -2.89 2.49 2.36
C SER A 33 -3.28 2.12 3.77
N LEU A 34 -2.40 1.44 4.51
CA LEU A 34 -2.62 1.18 5.93
C LEU A 34 -2.32 2.46 6.72
N SER A 35 -3.23 2.84 7.62
CA SER A 35 -3.03 3.87 8.64
C SER A 35 -3.21 3.28 10.05
N ILE A 36 -2.58 3.89 11.04
CA ILE A 36 -2.81 3.57 12.46
C ILE A 36 -3.36 4.86 13.10
N GLY A 37 -4.51 4.78 13.80
CA GLY A 37 -5.33 5.95 14.22
C GLY A 37 -4.57 7.04 15.00
N SER A 38 -5.07 8.24 15.30
CA SER A 38 -6.40 8.86 15.20
C SER A 38 -6.24 10.18 14.45
N SER A 39 -6.99 10.41 13.37
CA SER A 39 -7.26 11.68 12.66
C SER A 39 -6.50 12.95 13.10
N VAL A 40 -5.17 12.94 13.06
CA VAL A 40 -4.32 14.13 13.15
C VAL A 40 -3.21 13.91 12.13
N SER A 41 -3.61 13.95 10.87
CA SER A 41 -2.72 14.23 9.75
C SER A 41 -2.29 15.70 9.84
N THR A 42 -1.46 16.03 10.83
CA THR A 42 -0.76 17.32 10.83
C THR A 42 0.38 17.22 9.82
N GLY A 43 0.03 17.51 8.57
CA GLY A 43 0.92 17.96 7.51
C GLY A 43 2.27 17.29 7.40
N THR A 44 2.35 16.23 6.59
CA THR A 44 3.37 16.15 5.54
C THR A 44 2.70 15.46 4.36
N GLN A 45 2.83 16.05 3.19
CA GLN A 45 2.13 15.63 1.98
C GLN A 45 2.27 14.13 1.72
N PRO A 46 1.26 13.53 1.10
CA PRO A 46 1.32 12.11 0.87
C PRO A 46 2.08 11.93 -0.45
N GLY A 47 3.34 11.51 -0.40
CA GLY A 47 4.04 11.09 -1.61
C GLY A 47 3.85 9.61 -1.89
N ILE A 48 4.27 9.25 -3.10
CA ILE A 48 4.05 7.95 -3.73
C ILE A 48 5.11 6.99 -3.20
N GLY A 49 4.69 6.04 -2.35
CA GLY A 49 5.46 4.84 -2.01
C GLY A 49 6.72 5.04 -1.16
N ASN A 50 6.77 4.34 -0.02
CA ASN A 50 7.96 4.16 0.83
C ASN A 50 8.44 5.43 1.59
N GLU A 51 7.50 6.24 2.07
CA GLU A 51 7.82 7.33 2.98
C GLU A 51 7.73 6.78 4.41
N ASN A 52 8.84 6.80 5.15
CA ASN A 52 8.80 6.44 6.57
C ASN A 52 8.01 7.53 7.31
N GLU A 53 6.76 7.23 7.64
CA GLU A 53 5.93 8.10 8.44
C GLU A 53 6.56 8.27 9.82
N GLN A 54 6.54 9.49 10.35
CA GLN A 54 7.10 9.77 11.67
C GLN A 54 5.96 9.85 12.68
N MET A 55 6.11 9.13 13.79
CA MET A 55 5.10 9.07 14.83
C MET A 55 5.76 9.11 16.20
N LEU A 56 5.13 9.77 17.18
CA LEU A 56 5.60 9.70 18.56
C LEU A 56 5.46 8.27 19.08
N ALA A 57 6.49 7.76 19.78
CA ALA A 57 6.45 6.40 20.32
C ALA A 57 5.29 6.18 21.31
N VAL A 58 4.89 7.22 22.05
CA VAL A 58 3.72 7.17 22.94
C VAL A 58 2.42 7.03 22.14
N THR A 59 2.26 7.81 21.08
CA THR A 59 1.10 7.73 20.18
C THR A 59 0.97 6.36 19.54
N PHE A 60 2.08 5.76 19.09
CA PHE A 60 2.07 4.40 18.54
C PHE A 60 1.63 3.37 19.61
N ARG A 61 2.17 3.46 20.83
CA ARG A 61 1.85 2.53 21.93
C ARG A 61 0.43 2.65 22.46
N SER A 62 -0.22 3.82 22.30
CA SER A 62 -1.62 4.00 22.69
C SER A 62 -2.61 3.41 21.67
N GLN A 63 -2.15 2.95 20.50
CA GLN A 63 -3.03 2.39 19.48
C GLN A 63 -3.50 1.00 19.87
N ASP A 64 -4.80 0.77 19.72
CA ASP A 64 -5.42 -0.54 19.93
C ASP A 64 -5.85 -1.20 18.61
N VAL A 65 -5.97 -0.40 17.55
CA VAL A 65 -6.43 -0.82 16.23
C VAL A 65 -5.61 -0.17 15.11
N CYS A 66 -5.53 -0.84 13.96
CA CYS A 66 -5.07 -0.29 12.69
C CYS A 66 -6.24 -0.20 11.70
N ARG A 67 -6.12 0.66 10.69
CA ARG A 67 -7.14 0.96 9.68
C ARG A 67 -6.52 0.95 8.29
N ALA A 68 -7.32 0.75 7.26
CA ALA A 68 -6.88 0.88 5.89
C ALA A 68 -7.77 1.91 5.21
N GLU A 69 -7.14 2.97 4.71
CA GLU A 69 -7.80 4.15 4.14
C GLU A 69 -7.26 4.40 2.74
N LEU A 70 -8.16 4.85 1.86
CA LEU A 70 -7.77 5.32 0.53
C LEU A 70 -7.27 6.76 0.68
N LYS A 71 -6.08 6.97 0.15
CA LYS A 71 -5.49 8.29 0.04
C LYS A 71 -6.24 9.09 -1.04
N ASP A 72 -6.39 10.40 -0.81
CA ASP A 72 -6.98 11.34 -1.78
C ASP A 72 -8.37 10.96 -2.32
N PHE A 73 -9.16 10.23 -1.52
CA PHE A 73 -10.46 9.72 -1.90
C PHE A 73 -11.61 10.45 -1.19
N VAL A 74 -12.59 10.91 -1.95
CA VAL A 74 -13.68 11.79 -1.44
C VAL A 74 -14.86 11.03 -0.84
N PHE A 75 -14.95 9.70 -1.02
CA PHE A 75 -16.02 8.88 -0.45
C PHE A 75 -15.51 8.08 0.74
N ASP A 76 -16.36 7.94 1.77
CA ASP A 76 -16.04 7.10 2.93
C ASP A 76 -16.20 5.61 2.56
N ILE A 77 -15.13 5.00 2.07
CA ILE A 77 -15.05 3.56 1.83
C ILE A 77 -14.12 2.94 2.86
N GLN A 78 -14.68 2.01 3.63
CA GLN A 78 -13.97 1.31 4.69
C GLN A 78 -13.44 -0.03 4.19
N TYR A 79 -12.14 -0.25 4.41
CA TYR A 79 -11.49 -1.53 4.22
C TYR A 79 -11.28 -2.23 5.56
N ASN A 80 -11.71 -3.48 5.64
CA ASN A 80 -11.50 -4.30 6.83
C ASN A 80 -10.16 -5.00 6.75
N ILE A 81 -9.30 -4.82 7.76
CA ILE A 81 -8.02 -5.52 7.83
C ILE A 81 -8.26 -6.98 8.21
N VAL A 82 -7.72 -7.87 7.38
CA VAL A 82 -7.79 -9.32 7.55
C VAL A 82 -6.52 -9.84 8.20
N SER A 83 -5.35 -9.38 7.77
CA SER A 83 -4.08 -9.76 8.38
C SER A 83 -2.94 -8.83 8.01
N ALA A 84 -1.90 -8.78 8.84
CA ALA A 84 -0.62 -8.20 8.47
C ALA A 84 0.53 -8.89 9.22
N THR A 85 1.73 -8.77 8.67
CA THR A 85 2.98 -9.08 9.38
C THR A 85 3.61 -7.78 9.80
N VAL A 86 4.04 -7.69 11.05
CA VAL A 86 4.61 -6.46 11.61
C VAL A 86 6.03 -6.73 12.06
N TYR A 87 6.98 -5.98 11.52
CA TYR A 87 8.38 -6.07 11.90
C TYR A 87 8.75 -4.92 12.84
N PHE A 88 9.50 -5.23 13.88
CA PHE A 88 10.01 -4.28 14.85
C PHE A 88 11.53 -4.36 14.91
N SER A 89 12.19 -3.22 14.87
CA SER A 89 13.65 -3.12 14.96
C SER A 89 14.08 -1.78 15.55
N GLY A 90 15.37 -1.62 15.85
CA GLY A 90 15.91 -0.40 16.45
C GLY A 90 15.88 -0.43 17.98
N THR A 91 15.61 0.71 18.61
CA THR A 91 15.67 0.87 20.08
C THR A 91 14.88 -0.22 20.81
N ASN A 92 15.51 -0.90 21.78
CA ASN A 92 14.95 -2.02 22.57
C ASN A 92 14.71 -3.34 21.82
N PHE A 93 15.19 -3.47 20.58
CA PHE A 93 15.16 -4.73 19.81
C PHE A 93 16.60 -5.13 19.45
N ARG A 94 16.96 -6.41 19.66
CA ARG A 94 18.31 -6.93 19.34
C ARG A 94 18.52 -7.25 17.86
N GLY A 95 17.50 -7.04 17.04
CA GLY A 95 17.42 -7.37 15.63
C GLY A 95 15.99 -7.13 15.15
N VAL A 96 15.61 -7.76 14.04
CA VAL A 96 14.22 -7.73 13.57
C VAL A 96 13.41 -8.77 14.34
N GLU A 97 12.42 -8.31 15.10
CA GLU A 97 11.40 -9.17 15.71
C GLU A 97 10.09 -9.07 14.93
N THR A 98 9.38 -10.19 14.80
CA THR A 98 8.16 -10.27 13.97
C THR A 98 6.94 -10.51 14.84
N GLY A 99 5.89 -9.72 14.60
CA GLY A 99 4.55 -9.91 15.11
C GLY A 99 3.56 -10.20 13.98
N TYR A 100 2.44 -10.82 14.32
CA TYR A 100 1.38 -11.14 13.39
C TYR A 100 0.04 -10.65 13.92
N ILE A 101 -0.75 -10.04 13.05
CA ILE A 101 -2.14 -9.68 13.35
C ILE A 101 -3.07 -10.37 12.35
N THR A 102 -4.23 -10.82 12.84
CA THR A 102 -5.26 -11.55 12.08
C THR A 102 -6.59 -10.80 12.04
N SER A 103 -6.56 -9.52 12.37
CA SER A 103 -7.66 -8.57 12.30
C SER A 103 -7.09 -7.15 12.42
N ALA A 104 -7.96 -6.14 12.44
CA ALA A 104 -7.58 -4.76 12.76
C ALA A 104 -6.99 -4.58 14.18
N SER A 105 -7.16 -5.55 15.10
CA SER A 105 -6.69 -5.41 16.48
C SER A 105 -5.17 -5.60 16.60
N LEU A 106 -4.52 -4.68 17.33
CA LEU A 106 -3.09 -4.73 17.64
C LEU A 106 -2.78 -5.48 18.95
N LYS A 107 -3.79 -6.03 19.63
CA LYS A 107 -3.60 -6.81 20.87
C LYS A 107 -2.58 -7.95 20.75
N PRO A 108 -2.54 -8.76 19.66
CA PRO A 108 -1.58 -9.87 19.54
C PRO A 108 -0.11 -9.44 19.58
N ILE A 109 0.19 -8.20 19.20
CA ILE A 109 1.55 -7.65 19.15
C ILE A 109 1.82 -6.66 20.30
N ARG A 110 0.93 -6.58 21.30
CA ARG A 110 1.00 -5.56 22.36
C ARG A 110 2.28 -5.65 23.19
N SER A 111 2.81 -6.85 23.41
CA SER A 111 4.08 -7.06 24.10
C SER A 111 5.27 -6.43 23.34
N LEU A 112 5.28 -6.53 22.01
CA LEU A 112 6.27 -5.89 21.15
C LEU A 112 6.07 -4.36 21.14
N MET A 113 4.82 -3.91 21.00
CA MET A 113 4.49 -2.48 21.06
C MET A 113 4.94 -1.83 22.37
N ALA A 114 4.75 -2.49 23.52
CA ALA A 114 5.11 -1.93 24.82
C ALA A 114 6.60 -1.53 24.93
N ARG A 115 7.49 -2.24 24.21
CA ARG A 115 8.93 -1.97 24.19
C ARG A 115 9.33 -0.86 23.22
N CYS A 116 8.43 -0.45 22.33
CA CYS A 116 8.70 0.61 21.37
C CYS A 116 9.05 1.92 22.08
N ALA A 117 10.09 2.57 21.61
CA ALA A 117 10.64 3.82 22.12
C ALA A 117 11.16 4.67 20.94
N PRO A 118 11.49 5.96 21.15
CA PRO A 118 12.16 6.77 20.13
C PRO A 118 13.35 6.03 19.49
N GLY A 119 13.42 6.00 18.16
CA GLY A 119 14.39 5.23 17.38
C GLY A 119 13.97 3.79 17.03
N THR A 120 12.76 3.37 17.39
CA THR A 120 12.18 2.11 16.89
C THR A 120 11.67 2.30 15.46
N MET A 121 11.94 1.34 14.58
CA MET A 121 11.31 1.21 13.27
C MET A 121 10.24 0.13 13.33
N VAL A 122 9.03 0.45 12.89
CA VAL A 122 7.89 -0.48 12.81
C VAL A 122 7.45 -0.57 11.36
N VAL A 123 7.39 -1.77 10.77
CA VAL A 123 6.98 -1.99 9.38
C VAL A 123 5.79 -2.92 9.34
N PHE A 124 4.68 -2.47 8.76
CA PHE A 124 3.54 -3.31 8.44
C PHE A 124 3.71 -3.80 7.01
N ASP A 125 3.72 -5.11 6.82
CA ASP A 125 3.96 -5.77 5.55
C ASP A 125 2.91 -6.86 5.29
N ARG A 126 2.74 -7.23 4.02
CA ARG A 126 1.75 -8.23 3.56
C ARG A 126 0.36 -7.96 4.13
N VAL A 127 -0.04 -6.69 4.11
CA VAL A 127 -1.32 -6.25 4.63
C VAL A 127 -2.43 -6.76 3.70
N LYS A 128 -3.29 -7.62 4.23
CA LYS A 128 -4.48 -8.13 3.54
C LYS A 128 -5.71 -7.40 4.05
N VAL A 129 -6.51 -6.91 3.13
CA VAL A 129 -7.76 -6.21 3.41
C VAL A 129 -8.92 -6.83 2.65
N LYS A 130 -10.13 -6.61 3.17
CA LYS A 130 -11.39 -6.93 2.51
C LYS A 130 -12.15 -5.65 2.23
N GLY A 131 -12.45 -5.40 0.96
CA GLY A 131 -13.22 -4.24 0.51
C GLY A 131 -14.72 -4.40 0.71
N PRO A 132 -15.51 -3.35 0.42
CA PRO A 132 -16.99 -3.40 0.46
C PRO A 132 -17.59 -4.39 -0.56
N ASP A 133 -16.84 -4.69 -1.62
CA ASP A 133 -17.13 -5.70 -2.64
C ASP A 133 -16.91 -7.15 -2.18
N ASN A 134 -16.49 -7.34 -0.92
CA ASN A 134 -16.09 -8.62 -0.35
C ASN A 134 -14.84 -9.25 -0.97
N GLU A 135 -14.09 -8.54 -1.81
CA GLU A 135 -12.87 -9.06 -2.40
C GLU A 135 -11.68 -8.91 -1.45
N LEU A 136 -10.79 -9.92 -1.43
CA LEU A 136 -9.55 -9.91 -0.65
C LEU A 136 -8.41 -9.36 -1.49
N ARG A 137 -7.75 -8.31 -1.00
CA ARG A 137 -6.62 -7.67 -1.69
C ARG A 137 -5.43 -7.54 -0.75
N THR A 138 -4.23 -7.70 -1.31
CA THR A 138 -3.00 -7.31 -0.63
C THR A 138 -2.69 -5.89 -1.02
N ILE A 139 -2.44 -5.04 -0.02
CA ILE A 139 -2.16 -3.63 -0.22
C ILE A 139 -0.74 -3.29 0.21
N GLN A 140 -0.27 -2.11 -0.19
CA GLN A 140 1.03 -1.64 0.24
C GLN A 140 1.04 -1.44 1.75
N GLY A 141 2.09 -1.96 2.37
CA GLY A 141 2.39 -1.72 3.77
C GLY A 141 2.82 -0.29 4.06
N THR A 142 2.98 0.05 5.33
CA THR A 142 3.54 1.34 5.77
C THR A 142 4.64 1.10 6.80
N SER A 143 5.57 2.04 6.91
CA SER A 143 6.65 2.01 7.87
C SER A 143 6.69 3.28 8.71
N TYR A 144 6.85 3.09 10.03
CA TYR A 144 6.91 4.16 11.01
C TYR A 144 8.29 4.24 11.65
N MET A 145 8.91 5.41 11.55
CA MET A 145 10.06 5.76 12.38
C MET A 145 9.56 6.49 13.63
N LEU A 146 9.75 5.87 14.79
CA LEU A 146 9.25 6.42 16.04
C LEU A 146 10.20 7.48 16.61
N LYS A 147 9.66 8.62 17.02
CA LYS A 147 10.38 9.73 17.66
C LYS A 147 9.97 9.94 19.11
#